data_AF-A0A3M0D8E7-F1
#
_entry.id   AF-A0A3M0D8E7-F1
#
_cell.length_a   1.000
_cell.length_b   1.000
_cell.length_c   1.000
_cell.angle_alpha   90.00
_cell.angle_beta   90.00
_cell.angle_gamma   90.00
#
_symmetry.space_group_name_H-M   'P 1'
#
loop_
_entity.id
_entity.type
_entity.pdbx_description
1 polymer ?
#
loop_
_entity_poly.entity_id
_entity_poly.type
_entity_poly.pdbx_seq_one_letter_code
_entity_poly.pdbx_strand_id
1 'polypeptide(L)'
;MSFRGDRRAVTVQVGAILLFGILVLLLATYQATIVPQQNEQVEFNHNVEVQQDLLTLRGELLEAADGEQFRAVTIKLGTTYPERALFVNPPPASGTIGTADAGGMGVHNVRATNEETRDYLNGSQEYGTNHVSYRPSYSVYQNAPATTYQSGVLVNGFDSGRAVAISEQSIVRGNEIRLVAVAGNLSRSQVRAMDVQPRSLSTVHQSTTVRDNGSGIEITVPTTLSEDAWESLLRDELDPAGDPNNDRYVTGVTDVAGTDAVRITLEAGRTYRLRTALVGVGMGGETPQPAYVTNVTERNTSLAAGTPLVVEVRDRYNNPVDPTTYPTDVTVNVTEGRDLVAQNRTTVRADGRAQVTYTGGEGTVTLAVERLSGPESEVSFNVTERTTSDSDDSNDTTPNLRVRVDDLTNTDTGAPHYIVSYDASNANGQFDRVEVKFMSDSGGSGTEIGQSERGSVEFQTTYGGNTDYYITLRAYYEDGNGGTTVERIRTVIDEADARNPSDNEDLSESGSPSLASWSIEDRTNNNVRYRFQYDVDTRGNFRNVYLGVISRDGNGGKTVENTTQSGRTWQGSTYGVNAEYKVTILVTDADGVVVEEKMRIDRADGDANGDPP
;
A
#
# COMPACT_ATOMS: atom_id res chain seq x y z
N MET A 1 36.05 -53.08 -91.13
CA MET A 1 34.99 -52.15 -90.66
C MET A 1 35.62 -51.15 -89.71
N SER A 2 35.58 -49.86 -90.03
CA SER A 2 36.08 -48.78 -89.19
C SER A 2 34.96 -48.33 -88.24
N PHE A 3 35.18 -48.47 -86.93
CA PHE A 3 34.31 -47.89 -85.91
C PHE A 3 34.54 -46.38 -85.87
N ARG A 4 33.58 -45.60 -86.38
CA ARG A 4 33.50 -44.16 -86.10
C ARG A 4 33.10 -43.99 -84.62
N GLY A 5 34.06 -43.61 -83.79
CA GLY A 5 33.83 -43.28 -82.39
C GLY A 5 32.92 -42.05 -82.25
N ASP A 6 31.83 -42.24 -81.51
CA ASP A 6 30.76 -41.29 -81.28
C ASP A 6 31.19 -40.24 -80.22
N ARG A 7 31.81 -39.14 -80.67
CA ARG A 7 32.33 -38.05 -79.79
C ARG A 7 31.27 -37.04 -79.35
N ARG A 8 29.97 -37.28 -79.65
CA ARG A 8 28.89 -36.33 -79.34
C ARG A 8 28.31 -36.49 -77.92
N ALA A 9 28.55 -37.61 -77.24
CA ALA A 9 28.09 -37.85 -75.86
C ALA A 9 28.96 -37.21 -74.76
N VAL A 10 30.22 -36.88 -75.06
CA VAL A 10 31.18 -36.36 -74.07
C VAL A 10 30.87 -34.90 -73.68
N THR A 11 30.37 -34.08 -74.61
CA THR A 11 30.07 -32.66 -74.37
C THR A 11 28.86 -32.47 -73.45
N VAL A 12 27.84 -33.33 -73.57
CA VAL A 12 26.66 -33.32 -72.68
C VAL A 12 27.04 -33.75 -71.27
N GLN A 13 27.89 -34.77 -71.13
CA GLN A 13 28.38 -35.24 -69.82
C GLN A 13 29.26 -34.19 -69.13
N VAL A 14 30.18 -33.55 -69.86
CA VAL A 14 31.02 -32.48 -69.30
C VAL A 14 30.16 -31.28 -68.88
N GLY A 15 29.15 -30.90 -69.68
CA GLY A 15 28.19 -29.86 -69.31
C GLY A 15 27.36 -30.20 -68.06
N ALA A 16 26.91 -31.45 -67.94
CA ALA A 16 26.16 -31.92 -66.77
C ALA A 16 27.01 -31.94 -65.49
N ILE A 17 28.27 -32.38 -65.58
CA ILE A 17 29.21 -32.37 -64.43
C ILE A 17 29.52 -30.93 -64.01
N LEU A 18 29.71 -30.01 -64.95
CA LEU A 18 29.93 -28.59 -64.66
C LEU A 18 28.71 -27.95 -63.98
N LEU A 19 27.50 -28.18 -64.50
CA LEU A 19 26.26 -27.67 -63.90
C LEU A 19 26.03 -28.26 -62.51
N PHE A 20 26.29 -29.55 -62.33
CA PHE A 20 26.22 -30.19 -61.02
C PHE A 20 27.26 -29.63 -60.04
N GLY A 21 28.50 -29.41 -60.50
CA GLY A 21 29.55 -28.77 -59.71
C GLY A 21 29.19 -27.35 -59.28
N ILE A 22 28.61 -26.55 -60.19
CA ILE A 22 28.11 -25.20 -59.87
C ILE A 22 26.95 -25.28 -58.86
N LEU A 23 26.03 -26.22 -59.02
CA LEU A 23 24.93 -26.43 -58.07
C LEU A 23 25.47 -26.78 -56.68
N VAL A 24 26.43 -27.70 -56.57
CA VAL A 24 27.04 -28.07 -55.29
C VAL A 24 27.79 -26.89 -54.68
N LEU A 25 28.50 -26.08 -55.48
CA LEU A 25 29.14 -24.86 -55.01
C LEU A 25 28.11 -23.86 -54.47
N LEU A 26 27.01 -23.63 -55.18
CA LEU A 26 25.93 -22.74 -54.72
C LEU A 26 25.30 -23.25 -53.43
N LEU A 27 25.04 -24.55 -53.31
CA LEU A 27 24.51 -25.16 -52.09
C LEU A 27 25.50 -25.04 -50.92
N ALA A 28 26.80 -25.23 -51.17
CA ALA A 28 27.84 -25.06 -50.16
C ALA A 28 27.95 -23.59 -49.73
N THR A 29 27.91 -22.64 -50.66
CA THR A 29 27.88 -21.21 -50.35
C THR A 29 26.65 -20.85 -49.52
N TYR A 30 25.48 -21.37 -49.88
CA TYR A 30 24.25 -21.16 -49.12
C TYR A 30 24.34 -21.72 -47.70
N GLN A 31 24.87 -22.93 -47.53
CA GLN A 31 25.11 -23.55 -46.21
C GLN A 31 26.12 -22.77 -45.36
N ALA A 32 27.14 -22.18 -45.99
CA ALA A 32 28.21 -21.47 -45.28
C ALA A 32 27.87 -20.01 -44.92
N THR A 33 26.87 -19.40 -45.58
CA THR A 33 26.58 -17.96 -45.43
C THR A 33 25.12 -17.68 -45.07
N ILE A 34 24.18 -18.21 -45.84
CA ILE A 34 22.75 -17.89 -45.68
C ILE A 34 22.13 -18.65 -44.50
N VAL A 35 22.48 -19.93 -44.31
CA VAL A 35 21.94 -20.73 -43.18
C VAL A 35 22.35 -20.12 -41.83
N PRO A 36 23.63 -19.76 -41.57
CA PRO A 36 24.02 -19.08 -40.35
C PRO A 36 23.28 -17.75 -40.14
N GLN A 37 23.16 -16.89 -41.16
CA GLN A 37 22.44 -15.61 -41.06
C GLN A 37 20.96 -15.79 -40.68
N GLN A 38 20.29 -16.78 -41.28
CA GLN A 38 18.89 -17.08 -40.97
C GLN A 38 18.74 -17.63 -39.55
N ASN A 39 19.67 -18.46 -39.09
CA ASN A 39 19.65 -19.00 -37.73
C ASN A 39 19.97 -17.92 -36.69
N GLU A 40 20.86 -16.98 -37.02
CA GLU A 40 21.19 -15.82 -36.18
C GLU A 40 19.98 -14.90 -36.02
N GLN A 41 19.20 -14.68 -37.09
CA GLN A 41 17.95 -13.93 -36.98
C GLN A 41 16.94 -14.60 -36.05
N VAL A 42 16.84 -15.93 -36.06
CA VAL A 42 15.95 -16.69 -35.15
C VAL A 42 16.38 -16.51 -33.70
N GLU A 43 17.68 -16.60 -33.41
CA GLU A 43 18.23 -16.42 -32.07
C GLU A 43 18.13 -14.97 -31.58
N PHE A 44 18.34 -13.99 -32.46
CA PHE A 44 18.12 -12.58 -32.15
C PHE A 44 16.65 -12.29 -31.81
N ASN A 45 15.72 -12.78 -32.63
CA ASN A 45 14.28 -12.61 -32.37
C ASN A 45 13.88 -13.25 -31.04
N HIS A 46 14.41 -14.43 -30.74
CA HIS A 46 14.21 -15.10 -29.46
C HIS A 46 14.76 -14.27 -28.30
N ASN A 47 15.94 -13.64 -28.44
CA ASN A 47 16.48 -12.78 -27.39
C ASN A 47 15.58 -11.57 -27.10
N VAL A 48 14.99 -10.96 -28.13
CA VAL A 48 14.02 -9.87 -27.97
C VAL A 48 12.74 -10.34 -27.27
N GLU A 49 12.24 -11.52 -27.64
CA GLU A 49 11.06 -12.15 -27.00
C GLU A 49 11.30 -12.37 -25.50
N VAL A 50 12.45 -12.95 -25.12
CA VAL A 50 12.78 -13.18 -23.70
C VAL A 50 12.96 -11.89 -22.91
N GLN A 51 13.49 -10.84 -23.52
CA GLN A 51 13.58 -9.53 -22.85
C GLN A 51 12.19 -8.99 -22.52
N GLN A 52 11.20 -9.17 -23.40
CA GLN A 52 9.81 -8.78 -23.12
C GLN A 52 9.18 -9.66 -22.03
N ASP A 53 9.45 -10.97 -22.03
CA ASP A 53 9.01 -11.88 -20.97
C ASP A 53 9.57 -11.43 -19.61
N LEU A 54 10.84 -11.01 -19.56
CA LEU A 54 11.47 -10.53 -18.32
C LEU A 54 11.00 -9.14 -17.89
N LEU A 55 10.60 -8.26 -18.81
CA LEU A 55 9.90 -7.02 -18.47
C LEU A 55 8.56 -7.32 -17.81
N THR A 56 7.85 -8.35 -18.28
CA THR A 56 6.61 -8.83 -17.67
C THR A 56 6.88 -9.41 -16.29
N LEU A 57 7.92 -10.25 -16.14
CA LEU A 57 8.34 -10.77 -14.83
C LEU A 57 8.68 -9.64 -13.85
N ARG A 58 9.37 -8.59 -14.30
CA ARG A 58 9.63 -7.40 -13.46
C ARG A 58 8.33 -6.78 -12.96
N GLY A 59 7.32 -6.60 -13.82
CA GLY A 59 6.02 -6.09 -13.41
C GLY A 59 5.36 -6.98 -12.35
N GLU A 60 5.35 -8.29 -12.57
CA GLU A 60 4.73 -9.26 -11.67
C GLU A 60 5.48 -9.40 -10.33
N LEU A 61 6.81 -9.19 -10.31
CA LEU A 61 7.58 -9.09 -9.05
C LEU A 61 7.16 -7.85 -8.25
N LEU A 62 6.90 -6.74 -8.93
CA LEU A 62 6.43 -5.52 -8.29
C LEU A 62 4.99 -5.70 -7.79
N GLU A 63 4.07 -6.24 -8.59
CA GLU A 63 2.68 -6.50 -8.16
C GLU A 63 2.60 -7.50 -7.00
N ALA A 64 3.41 -8.56 -7.02
CA ALA A 64 3.49 -9.53 -5.92
C ALA A 64 3.95 -8.89 -4.60
N ALA A 65 4.81 -7.85 -4.66
CA ALA A 65 5.25 -7.12 -3.47
C ALA A 65 4.11 -6.33 -2.81
N ASP A 66 3.12 -5.91 -3.59
CA ASP A 66 1.96 -5.14 -3.13
C ASP A 66 0.79 -6.05 -2.70
N GLY A 67 0.95 -7.39 -2.79
CA GLY A 67 -0.06 -8.35 -2.34
C GLY A 67 -1.22 -8.56 -3.30
N GLU A 68 -1.13 -8.00 -4.51
CA GLU A 68 -2.14 -8.15 -5.54
C GLU A 68 -2.11 -9.56 -6.17
N GLN A 69 -3.15 -9.91 -6.93
CA GLN A 69 -3.22 -11.20 -7.63
C GLN A 69 -2.15 -11.30 -8.73
N PHE A 70 -0.96 -11.77 -8.35
CA PHE A 70 0.15 -12.04 -9.26
C PHE A 70 -0.08 -13.28 -10.12
N ARG A 71 0.50 -13.30 -11.32
CA ARG A 71 0.35 -14.35 -12.32
C ARG A 71 1.68 -15.04 -12.60
N ALA A 72 1.59 -16.28 -13.06
CA ALA A 72 2.75 -16.98 -13.58
C ALA A 72 3.15 -16.35 -14.94
N VAL A 73 4.44 -16.06 -15.10
CA VAL A 73 5.00 -15.55 -16.36
C VAL A 73 5.67 -16.70 -17.10
N THR A 74 5.19 -16.97 -18.31
CA THR A 74 5.82 -17.95 -19.20
C THR A 74 7.02 -17.31 -19.89
N ILE A 75 8.22 -17.81 -19.61
CA ILE A 75 9.48 -17.34 -20.20
C ILE A 75 9.99 -18.39 -21.18
N LYS A 76 10.23 -17.98 -22.42
CA LYS A 76 10.74 -18.89 -23.46
C LYS A 76 12.26 -19.07 -23.32
N LEU A 77 12.72 -20.12 -22.65
CA LEU A 77 14.15 -20.23 -22.33
C LEU A 77 15.04 -20.58 -23.53
N GLY A 78 14.52 -21.24 -24.57
CA GLY A 78 15.28 -21.59 -25.76
C GLY A 78 14.42 -21.66 -27.02
N THR A 79 15.08 -21.93 -28.15
CA THR A 79 14.45 -21.89 -29.49
C THR A 79 14.96 -23.00 -30.41
N THR A 80 14.14 -23.34 -31.40
CA THR A 80 14.45 -24.32 -32.45
C THR A 80 14.54 -23.65 -33.81
N TYR A 81 15.39 -24.19 -34.69
CA TYR A 81 15.52 -23.66 -36.04
C TYR A 81 14.48 -24.27 -36.99
N PRO A 82 14.04 -23.53 -38.03
CA PRO A 82 13.16 -24.04 -39.07
C PRO A 82 13.75 -25.27 -39.77
N GLU A 83 12.91 -26.25 -40.12
CA GLU A 83 13.34 -27.44 -40.85
C GLU A 83 13.85 -27.10 -42.26
N ARG A 84 14.88 -27.82 -42.72
CA ARG A 84 15.52 -27.62 -44.02
C ARG A 84 15.72 -28.96 -44.73
N ALA A 85 15.34 -29.06 -46.00
CA ALA A 85 15.39 -30.32 -46.75
C ALA A 85 16.80 -30.74 -47.20
N LEU A 86 17.67 -29.79 -47.55
CA LEU A 86 19.02 -30.04 -48.10
C LEU A 86 20.16 -29.49 -47.24
N PHE A 87 19.83 -28.89 -46.09
CA PHE A 87 20.78 -28.14 -45.26
C PHE A 87 20.72 -28.62 -43.81
N VAL A 88 21.81 -28.43 -43.08
CA VAL A 88 21.94 -28.86 -41.68
C VAL A 88 21.89 -27.66 -40.76
N ASN A 89 21.09 -27.76 -39.69
CA ASN A 89 21.03 -26.80 -38.59
C ASN A 89 21.90 -27.27 -37.41
N PRO A 90 22.39 -26.34 -36.57
CA PRO A 90 22.97 -26.71 -35.28
C PRO A 90 21.91 -27.30 -34.33
N PRO A 91 22.32 -27.90 -33.20
CA PRO A 91 21.39 -28.31 -32.14
C PRO A 91 20.53 -27.13 -31.66
N PRO A 92 19.27 -27.34 -31.25
CA PRO A 92 18.43 -26.28 -30.71
C PRO A 92 19.13 -25.47 -29.63
N ALA A 93 18.96 -24.15 -29.66
CA ALA A 93 19.54 -23.29 -28.66
C ALA A 93 18.76 -23.40 -27.34
N SER A 94 19.50 -23.53 -26.24
CA SER A 94 18.95 -23.50 -24.88
C SER A 94 19.21 -22.15 -24.22
N GLY A 95 18.59 -21.94 -23.07
CA GLY A 95 18.94 -20.84 -22.18
C GLY A 95 18.77 -21.26 -20.74
N THR A 96 19.40 -20.49 -19.86
CA THR A 96 19.43 -20.74 -18.43
C THR A 96 18.86 -19.54 -17.69
N ILE A 97 17.88 -19.77 -16.82
CA ILE A 97 17.38 -18.76 -15.88
C ILE A 97 17.75 -19.17 -14.46
N GLY A 98 18.17 -18.21 -13.64
CA GLY A 98 18.41 -18.47 -12.24
C GLY A 98 18.51 -17.23 -11.37
N THR A 99 18.47 -17.46 -10.05
CA THR A 99 18.77 -16.45 -9.04
C THR A 99 20.24 -16.49 -8.66
N ALA A 100 20.83 -15.31 -8.41
CA ALA A 100 22.18 -15.15 -7.89
C ALA A 100 22.16 -14.12 -6.77
N ASP A 101 22.92 -14.36 -5.70
CA ASP A 101 23.07 -13.40 -4.60
C ASP A 101 23.62 -12.07 -5.12
N ALA A 102 22.95 -10.98 -4.78
CA ALA A 102 23.33 -9.63 -5.14
C ALA A 102 23.86 -8.83 -3.93
N GLY A 103 23.84 -9.41 -2.73
CA GLY A 103 24.21 -8.72 -1.50
C GLY A 103 23.04 -7.92 -0.91
N GLY A 104 23.36 -6.80 -0.27
CA GLY A 104 22.43 -6.02 0.52
C GLY A 104 21.83 -4.81 -0.20
N MET A 105 20.50 -4.75 -0.22
CA MET A 105 19.74 -3.55 -0.53
C MET A 105 19.29 -2.90 0.78
N GLY A 106 19.27 -1.59 0.90
CA GLY A 106 18.90 -1.00 2.19
C GLY A 106 18.77 0.51 2.22
N VAL A 107 18.33 0.99 3.37
CA VAL A 107 18.24 2.41 3.72
C VAL A 107 19.19 2.72 4.87
N HIS A 108 19.80 3.89 4.83
CA HIS A 108 20.69 4.43 5.86
C HIS A 108 20.27 5.84 6.25
N ASN A 109 20.74 6.28 7.42
CA ASN A 109 20.37 7.56 8.04
C ASN A 109 18.85 7.74 8.21
N VAL A 110 18.11 6.63 8.33
CA VAL A 110 16.65 6.64 8.38
C VAL A 110 16.17 6.61 9.83
N ARG A 111 15.10 7.34 10.14
CA ARG A 111 14.33 7.15 11.38
C ARG A 111 12.83 7.21 11.12
N ALA A 112 12.07 6.32 11.74
CA ALA A 112 10.61 6.40 11.71
C ALA A 112 10.10 7.65 12.43
N THR A 113 9.00 8.20 11.95
CA THR A 113 8.32 9.32 12.63
C THR A 113 7.51 8.83 13.83
N ASN A 114 6.81 7.70 13.71
CA ASN A 114 6.19 7.00 14.85
C ASN A 114 7.27 6.57 15.86
N GLU A 115 7.03 6.84 17.15
CA GLU A 115 8.00 6.60 18.21
C GLU A 115 8.28 5.12 18.43
N GLU A 116 7.25 4.29 18.42
CA GLU A 116 7.36 2.84 18.62
C GLU A 116 8.06 2.17 17.43
N THR A 117 7.69 2.53 16.21
CA THR A 117 8.39 2.06 15.00
C THR A 117 9.86 2.49 14.99
N ARG A 118 10.21 3.61 15.65
CA ARG A 118 11.58 4.13 15.71
C ARG A 118 12.49 3.27 16.57
N ASP A 119 11.97 2.50 17.52
CA ASP A 119 12.77 1.58 18.32
C ASP A 119 13.41 0.48 17.44
N TYR A 120 12.77 0.14 16.32
CA TYR A 120 13.31 -0.76 15.31
C TYR A 120 13.98 -0.02 14.12
N LEU A 121 13.32 1.02 13.59
CA LEU A 121 13.72 1.72 12.38
C LEU A 121 14.40 3.06 12.73
N ASN A 122 15.65 2.98 13.20
CA ASN A 122 16.50 4.13 13.50
C ASN A 122 17.97 3.82 13.19
N GLY A 123 18.51 4.37 12.10
CA GLY A 123 19.86 4.14 11.63
C GLY A 123 19.87 3.52 10.24
N SER A 124 20.25 2.25 10.13
CA SER A 124 20.32 1.52 8.86
C SER A 124 19.50 0.25 8.90
N GLN A 125 18.87 -0.08 7.77
CA GLN A 125 18.21 -1.38 7.56
C GLN A 125 18.66 -1.96 6.23
N GLU A 126 19.07 -3.23 6.26
CA GLU A 126 19.63 -3.95 5.12
C GLU A 126 18.85 -5.25 4.88
N TYR A 127 18.64 -5.54 3.61
CA TYR A 127 17.85 -6.63 3.09
C TYR A 127 18.69 -7.42 2.09
N GLY A 128 18.93 -8.70 2.37
CA GLY A 128 19.53 -9.57 1.37
C GLY A 128 18.61 -9.72 0.17
N THR A 129 19.16 -9.63 -1.04
CA THR A 129 18.40 -9.73 -2.28
C THR A 129 19.16 -10.51 -3.36
N ASN A 130 18.41 -11.16 -4.24
CA ASN A 130 18.93 -11.88 -5.39
C ASN A 130 18.64 -11.11 -6.68
N HIS A 131 19.55 -11.23 -7.65
CA HIS A 131 19.27 -10.91 -9.04
C HIS A 131 18.64 -12.12 -9.74
N VAL A 132 17.69 -11.90 -10.65
CA VAL A 132 17.13 -12.93 -11.52
C VAL A 132 17.72 -12.76 -12.92
N SER A 133 18.50 -13.71 -13.39
CA SER A 133 19.27 -13.59 -14.64
C SER A 133 18.89 -14.67 -15.65
N TYR A 134 18.66 -14.27 -16.90
CA TYR A 134 18.58 -15.15 -18.06
C TYR A 134 19.86 -15.05 -18.89
N ARG A 135 20.44 -16.20 -19.23
CA ARG A 135 21.61 -16.34 -20.08
C ARG A 135 21.30 -17.28 -21.25
N PRO A 136 21.29 -16.79 -22.49
CA PRO A 136 21.12 -17.66 -23.65
C PRO A 136 22.38 -18.49 -23.94
N SER A 137 22.21 -19.66 -24.54
CA SER A 137 23.28 -20.52 -25.07
C SER A 137 23.07 -20.71 -26.57
N TYR A 138 23.18 -19.59 -27.29
CA TYR A 138 23.00 -19.52 -28.74
C TYR A 138 24.19 -20.11 -29.50
N SER A 139 23.93 -20.64 -30.69
CA SER A 139 24.95 -21.25 -31.54
C SER A 139 25.61 -20.26 -32.49
N VAL A 140 24.87 -19.24 -32.96
CA VAL A 140 25.35 -18.31 -34.00
C VAL A 140 25.31 -16.85 -33.59
N TYR A 141 24.34 -16.43 -32.77
CA TYR A 141 24.25 -15.09 -32.20
C TYR A 141 25.15 -14.96 -30.96
N GLN A 142 26.45 -14.74 -31.20
CA GLN A 142 27.50 -14.84 -30.18
C GLN A 142 27.53 -13.68 -29.17
N ASN A 143 26.98 -12.51 -29.49
CA ASN A 143 27.03 -11.32 -28.64
C ASN A 143 25.72 -11.04 -27.91
N ALA A 144 24.94 -12.08 -27.62
CA ALA A 144 23.68 -11.94 -26.90
C ALA A 144 23.93 -11.53 -25.44
N PRO A 145 23.22 -10.50 -24.92
CA PRO A 145 23.38 -10.11 -23.53
C PRO A 145 22.77 -11.13 -22.57
N ALA A 146 23.31 -11.17 -21.36
CA ALA A 146 22.60 -11.71 -20.21
C ALA A 146 21.60 -10.65 -19.70
N THR A 147 20.32 -10.98 -19.73
CA THR A 147 19.27 -10.06 -19.27
C THR A 147 18.95 -10.37 -17.80
N THR A 148 19.11 -9.38 -16.93
CA THR A 148 19.06 -9.57 -15.48
C THR A 148 18.18 -8.53 -14.82
N TYR A 149 17.23 -8.97 -13.99
CA TYR A 149 16.54 -8.10 -13.05
C TYR A 149 17.48 -7.79 -11.88
N GLN A 150 17.82 -6.51 -11.75
CA GLN A 150 18.71 -5.95 -10.73
C GLN A 150 17.95 -4.87 -9.97
N SER A 151 17.48 -5.19 -8.76
CA SER A 151 16.95 -4.18 -7.83
C SER A 151 15.94 -3.20 -8.45
N GLY A 152 14.90 -3.70 -9.10
CA GLY A 152 13.87 -2.85 -9.74
C GLY A 152 14.18 -2.38 -11.16
N VAL A 153 15.36 -2.68 -11.71
CA VAL A 153 15.76 -2.35 -13.09
C VAL A 153 16.05 -3.63 -13.87
N LEU A 154 15.68 -3.68 -15.15
CA LEU A 154 16.09 -4.75 -16.06
C LEU A 154 17.33 -4.32 -16.86
N VAL A 155 18.37 -5.13 -16.82
CA VAL A 155 19.72 -4.79 -17.33
C VAL A 155 20.19 -5.84 -18.32
N ASN A 156 20.68 -5.39 -19.49
CA ASN A 156 21.43 -6.21 -20.43
C ASN A 156 22.94 -6.08 -20.15
N GLY A 157 23.54 -7.14 -19.62
CA GLY A 157 24.98 -7.26 -19.43
C GLY A 157 25.65 -7.99 -20.59
N PHE A 158 26.76 -7.45 -21.09
CA PHE A 158 27.54 -8.02 -22.18
C PHE A 158 28.90 -8.51 -21.65
N ASP A 159 29.48 -9.55 -22.28
CA ASP A 159 30.78 -10.12 -21.90
C ASP A 159 31.93 -9.09 -21.91
N SER A 160 31.77 -7.99 -22.65
CA SER A 160 32.68 -6.83 -22.63
C SER A 160 32.73 -6.07 -21.29
N GLY A 161 31.87 -6.41 -20.33
CA GLY A 161 31.67 -5.67 -19.08
C GLY A 161 30.68 -4.50 -19.20
N ARG A 162 30.21 -4.18 -20.42
CA ARG A 162 29.18 -3.16 -20.63
C ARG A 162 27.82 -3.64 -20.08
N ALA A 163 27.14 -2.79 -19.34
CA ALA A 163 25.76 -2.99 -18.90
C ALA A 163 24.86 -1.86 -19.41
N VAL A 164 23.64 -2.18 -19.82
CA VAL A 164 22.66 -1.21 -20.35
C VAL A 164 21.30 -1.48 -19.72
N ALA A 165 20.69 -0.45 -19.12
CA ALA A 165 19.33 -0.53 -18.62
C ALA A 165 18.34 -0.61 -19.80
N ILE A 166 17.37 -1.51 -19.71
CA ILE A 166 16.27 -1.65 -20.67
C ILE A 166 14.89 -1.42 -20.03
N SER A 167 14.86 -1.03 -18.75
CA SER A 167 13.68 -0.52 -18.07
C SER A 167 14.05 0.72 -17.25
N GLU A 168 13.02 1.45 -16.82
CA GLU A 168 13.16 2.48 -15.79
C GLU A 168 13.42 1.86 -14.40
N GLN A 169 13.83 2.70 -13.45
CA GLN A 169 13.93 2.35 -12.04
C GLN A 169 12.57 2.47 -11.34
N SER A 170 12.35 1.71 -10.26
CA SER A 170 11.12 1.73 -9.46
C SER A 170 11.37 1.96 -7.97
N ILE A 171 12.56 2.44 -7.60
CA ILE A 171 13.02 2.60 -6.23
C ILE A 171 12.57 3.94 -5.65
N VAL A 172 12.72 5.02 -6.41
CA VAL A 172 12.36 6.37 -5.97
C VAL A 172 11.32 6.94 -6.91
N ARG A 173 10.23 7.46 -6.33
CA ARG A 173 9.22 8.24 -7.06
C ARG A 173 8.70 9.35 -6.15
N GLY A 174 9.11 10.59 -6.41
CA GLY A 174 8.88 11.70 -5.50
C GLY A 174 9.35 11.35 -4.09
N ASN A 175 8.46 11.48 -3.10
CA ASN A 175 8.79 11.16 -1.71
C ASN A 175 8.54 9.70 -1.32
N GLU A 176 8.29 8.79 -2.28
CA GLU A 176 8.15 7.36 -2.03
C GLU A 176 9.46 6.61 -2.31
N ILE A 177 9.84 5.75 -1.37
CA ILE A 177 10.98 4.83 -1.46
C ILE A 177 10.41 3.40 -1.46
N ARG A 178 10.65 2.65 -2.53
CA ARG A 178 10.14 1.29 -2.72
C ARG A 178 11.29 0.30 -2.92
N LEU A 179 11.50 -0.57 -1.93
CA LEU A 179 12.54 -1.59 -1.95
C LEU A 179 11.92 -2.99 -1.99
N VAL A 180 12.08 -3.68 -3.11
CA VAL A 180 11.59 -5.04 -3.30
C VAL A 180 12.77 -6.01 -3.35
N ALA A 181 12.97 -6.72 -2.24
CA ALA A 181 13.99 -7.77 -2.16
C ALA A 181 13.47 -9.06 -2.81
N VAL A 182 14.37 -9.79 -3.45
CA VAL A 182 14.06 -11.09 -4.08
C VAL A 182 14.77 -12.22 -3.35
N ALA A 183 14.01 -13.25 -2.97
CA ALA A 183 14.52 -14.47 -2.36
C ALA A 183 14.22 -15.70 -3.23
N GLY A 184 14.80 -16.84 -2.85
CA GLY A 184 14.55 -18.12 -3.50
C GLY A 184 15.68 -18.59 -4.43
N ASN A 185 15.59 -19.86 -4.84
CA ASN A 185 16.59 -20.59 -5.59
C ASN A 185 16.06 -21.07 -6.95
N LEU A 186 15.95 -20.16 -7.90
CA LEU A 186 15.67 -20.53 -9.28
C LEU A 186 16.97 -20.97 -9.95
N SER A 187 16.97 -22.12 -10.60
CA SER A 187 18.04 -22.55 -11.50
C SER A 187 17.51 -23.59 -12.47
N ARG A 188 17.31 -23.20 -13.72
CA ARG A 188 16.73 -24.05 -14.77
C ARG A 188 17.38 -23.76 -16.11
N SER A 189 17.71 -24.82 -16.83
CA SER A 189 18.26 -24.76 -18.19
C SER A 189 17.45 -25.66 -19.11
N GLN A 190 16.91 -25.12 -20.20
CA GLN A 190 16.09 -25.88 -21.14
C GLN A 190 15.92 -25.17 -22.49
N VAL A 191 15.36 -25.91 -23.46
CA VAL A 191 15.05 -25.44 -24.82
C VAL A 191 13.57 -25.00 -24.94
N ARG A 192 12.74 -25.31 -23.94
CA ARG A 192 11.30 -25.00 -23.92
C ARG A 192 11.00 -23.83 -23.00
N ALA A 193 9.76 -23.33 -23.07
CA ALA A 193 9.27 -22.33 -22.15
C ALA A 193 9.10 -22.86 -20.72
N MET A 194 9.15 -21.95 -19.75
CA MET A 194 9.01 -22.22 -18.33
C MET A 194 8.12 -21.17 -17.68
N ASP A 195 7.21 -21.62 -16.83
CA ASP A 195 6.46 -20.70 -15.98
C ASP A 195 7.28 -20.35 -14.73
N VAL A 196 7.44 -19.05 -14.50
CA VAL A 196 8.03 -18.49 -13.29
C VAL A 196 6.93 -17.72 -12.56
N GLN A 197 6.66 -18.14 -11.33
CA GLN A 197 5.64 -17.52 -10.48
C GLN A 197 6.33 -16.82 -9.30
N PRO A 198 6.29 -15.48 -9.24
CA PRO A 198 6.58 -14.73 -8.02
C PRO A 198 5.66 -15.18 -6.88
N ARG A 199 6.13 -15.11 -5.63
CA ARG A 199 5.30 -15.36 -4.44
C ARG A 199 5.55 -14.27 -3.42
N SER A 200 4.51 -13.63 -2.92
CA SER A 200 4.69 -12.72 -1.79
C SER A 200 5.14 -13.51 -0.55
N LEU A 201 6.25 -13.08 0.06
CA LEU A 201 6.72 -13.56 1.35
C LEU A 201 6.56 -12.49 2.44
N SER A 202 6.53 -11.22 2.05
CA SER A 202 6.22 -10.09 2.92
C SER A 202 5.59 -8.99 2.06
N THR A 203 4.32 -8.71 2.33
CA THR A 203 3.44 -7.86 1.51
C THR A 203 3.37 -6.45 2.07
N VAL A 204 3.48 -5.44 1.21
CA VAL A 204 3.28 -4.05 1.61
C VAL A 204 1.80 -3.77 1.88
N HIS A 205 1.43 -3.69 3.16
CA HIS A 205 0.08 -3.27 3.57
C HIS A 205 -0.04 -1.75 3.70
N GLN A 206 0.99 -1.10 4.27
CA GLN A 206 1.03 0.34 4.49
C GLN A 206 2.46 0.87 4.39
N SER A 207 2.62 2.07 3.83
CA SER A 207 3.92 2.74 3.84
C SER A 207 4.25 3.24 5.24
N THR A 208 5.50 3.13 5.65
CA THR A 208 5.97 3.76 6.89
C THR A 208 6.58 5.11 6.62
N THR A 209 6.09 6.10 7.35
CA THR A 209 6.61 7.46 7.28
C THR A 209 7.96 7.55 7.98
N VAL A 210 8.98 7.96 7.23
CA VAL A 210 10.36 8.08 7.71
C VAL A 210 10.93 9.45 7.36
N ARG A 211 11.97 9.83 8.09
CA ARG A 211 12.75 11.05 7.85
C ARG A 211 14.22 10.76 8.13
N ASP A 212 15.09 11.67 7.76
CA ASP A 212 16.50 11.51 8.05
C ASP A 212 16.82 11.67 9.55
N ASN A 213 17.93 11.08 10.00
CA ASN A 213 18.41 11.15 11.38
C ASN A 213 19.57 12.16 11.60
N GLY A 214 19.76 13.12 10.68
CA GLY A 214 20.76 14.19 10.78
C GLY A 214 21.45 14.53 9.45
N SER A 215 21.46 13.59 8.51
CA SER A 215 21.91 13.75 7.13
C SER A 215 20.97 12.99 6.21
N GLY A 216 20.71 13.48 5.00
CA GLY A 216 19.76 12.90 4.04
C GLY A 216 19.79 11.37 3.99
N ILE A 217 18.61 10.77 3.81
CA ILE A 217 18.47 9.30 3.72
C ILE A 217 19.29 8.80 2.53
N GLU A 218 20.04 7.72 2.73
CA GLU A 218 20.80 7.09 1.66
C GLU A 218 20.23 5.70 1.37
N ILE A 219 20.09 5.36 0.10
CA ILE A 219 19.59 4.07 -0.36
C ILE A 219 20.72 3.32 -1.06
N THR A 220 21.06 2.14 -0.57
CA THR A 220 22.02 1.24 -1.23
C THR A 220 21.27 0.29 -2.16
N VAL A 221 21.70 0.24 -3.42
CA VAL A 221 21.06 -0.54 -4.48
C VAL A 221 22.11 -1.43 -5.16
N PRO A 222 22.04 -2.76 -4.99
CA PRO A 222 22.87 -3.70 -5.75
C PRO A 222 22.58 -3.61 -7.25
N THR A 223 23.63 -3.43 -8.05
CA THR A 223 23.54 -3.16 -9.49
C THR A 223 24.90 -3.30 -10.18
N THR A 224 24.91 -3.77 -11.43
CA THR A 224 26.10 -3.74 -12.29
C THR A 224 26.15 -2.51 -13.22
N LEU A 225 25.12 -1.67 -13.21
CA LEU A 225 25.13 -0.36 -13.89
C LEU A 225 26.04 0.63 -13.15
N SER A 226 26.71 1.50 -13.91
CA SER A 226 27.53 2.58 -13.37
C SER A 226 26.70 3.72 -12.75
N GLU A 227 27.33 4.54 -11.92
CA GLU A 227 26.80 5.82 -11.42
C GLU A 227 26.10 6.65 -12.51
N ASP A 228 26.78 6.97 -13.62
CA ASP A 228 26.21 7.75 -14.73
C ASP A 228 24.91 7.15 -15.30
N ALA A 229 24.82 5.81 -15.32
CA ALA A 229 23.63 5.12 -15.84
C ALA A 229 22.46 5.24 -14.85
N TRP A 230 22.73 5.19 -13.54
CA TRP A 230 21.74 5.44 -12.50
C TRP A 230 21.32 6.90 -12.40
N GLU A 231 22.22 7.86 -12.56
CA GLU A 231 21.87 9.27 -12.68
C GLU A 231 20.91 9.49 -13.86
N SER A 232 21.17 8.83 -15.00
CA SER A 232 20.26 8.87 -16.15
C SER A 232 18.89 8.25 -15.85
N LEU A 233 18.82 7.17 -15.07
CA LEU A 233 17.56 6.54 -14.66
C LEU A 233 16.77 7.38 -13.66
N LEU A 234 17.46 8.19 -12.86
CA LEU A 234 16.88 9.06 -11.81
C LEU A 234 16.69 10.50 -12.27
N ARG A 235 16.88 10.79 -13.56
CA ARG A 235 16.87 12.15 -14.11
C ARG A 235 15.63 12.97 -13.73
N ASP A 236 14.47 12.33 -13.68
CA ASP A 236 13.20 12.99 -13.34
C ASP A 236 13.03 13.22 -11.83
N GLU A 237 13.82 12.54 -11.00
CA GLU A 237 13.83 12.62 -9.53
C GLU A 237 15.00 13.45 -8.98
N LEU A 238 15.97 13.82 -9.83
CA LEU A 238 17.16 14.59 -9.45
C LEU A 238 16.80 16.04 -9.11
N ASP A 239 17.16 16.44 -7.90
CA ASP A 239 17.22 17.81 -7.43
C ASP A 239 18.51 18.06 -6.61
N PRO A 240 19.64 18.32 -7.29
CA PRO A 240 20.89 18.67 -6.62
C PRO A 240 20.84 20.01 -5.85
N ALA A 241 19.84 20.86 -6.13
CA ALA A 241 19.71 22.19 -5.53
C ALA A 241 18.82 22.20 -4.27
N GLY A 242 18.00 21.16 -4.07
CA GLY A 242 17.06 21.07 -2.96
C GLY A 242 15.96 22.12 -3.01
N ASP A 243 15.39 22.36 -4.19
CA ASP A 243 14.34 23.36 -4.41
C ASP A 243 13.02 22.91 -3.74
N PRO A 244 12.55 23.64 -2.71
CA PRO A 244 11.35 23.25 -1.96
C PRO A 244 10.05 23.35 -2.75
N ASN A 245 10.07 23.86 -3.99
CA ASN A 245 8.89 24.07 -4.81
C ASN A 245 8.64 22.97 -5.86
N ASN A 246 9.45 21.92 -5.87
CA ASN A 246 9.24 20.77 -6.75
C ASN A 246 8.96 19.49 -5.96
N ASP A 247 8.69 18.41 -6.69
CA ASP A 247 8.37 17.08 -6.18
C ASP A 247 9.51 16.06 -6.43
N ARG A 248 10.74 16.55 -6.52
CA ARG A 248 11.98 15.78 -6.74
C ARG A 248 12.81 15.83 -5.49
N TYR A 249 13.52 14.75 -5.19
CA TYR A 249 14.18 14.63 -3.88
C TYR A 249 15.54 13.95 -3.91
N VAL A 250 16.03 13.51 -5.07
CA VAL A 250 17.35 12.86 -5.18
C VAL A 250 18.43 13.91 -5.36
N THR A 251 19.32 14.04 -4.39
CA THR A 251 20.42 15.02 -4.43
C THR A 251 21.66 14.51 -5.14
N GLY A 252 21.85 13.18 -5.23
CA GLY A 252 22.99 12.60 -5.92
C GLY A 252 22.97 11.07 -5.95
N VAL A 253 23.83 10.52 -6.80
CA VAL A 253 24.11 9.08 -6.94
C VAL A 253 25.62 8.90 -6.86
N THR A 254 26.09 7.88 -6.17
CA THR A 254 27.52 7.55 -6.08
C THR A 254 27.76 6.05 -6.14
N ASP A 255 28.87 5.62 -6.73
CA ASP A 255 29.30 4.21 -6.64
C ASP A 255 29.69 3.82 -5.20
N VAL A 256 29.34 2.59 -4.79
CA VAL A 256 29.75 2.04 -3.50
C VAL A 256 31.07 1.28 -3.66
N ALA A 257 32.14 1.85 -3.11
CA ALA A 257 33.50 1.33 -3.28
C ALA A 257 33.65 -0.15 -2.88
N GLY A 258 34.16 -0.96 -3.81
CA GLY A 258 34.44 -2.38 -3.58
C GLY A 258 33.24 -3.32 -3.75
N THR A 259 32.10 -2.82 -4.23
CA THR A 259 30.88 -3.60 -4.46
C THR A 259 30.19 -3.22 -5.77
N ASP A 260 29.42 -4.14 -6.36
CA ASP A 260 28.52 -3.84 -7.48
C ASP A 260 27.22 -3.22 -6.93
N ALA A 261 27.31 -1.97 -6.46
CA ALA A 261 26.18 -1.22 -5.90
C ALA A 261 26.33 0.30 -6.09
N VAL A 262 25.21 1.01 -6.15
CA VAL A 262 25.15 2.47 -6.08
C VAL A 262 24.47 2.93 -4.80
N ARG A 263 24.79 4.14 -4.37
CA ARG A 263 24.18 4.85 -3.25
C ARG A 263 23.45 6.07 -3.77
N ILE A 264 22.14 6.11 -3.54
CA ILE A 264 21.26 7.24 -3.89
C ILE A 264 21.07 8.08 -2.61
N THR A 265 21.35 9.38 -2.66
CA THR A 265 21.20 10.29 -1.52
C THR A 265 19.98 11.18 -1.71
N LEU A 266 19.07 11.18 -0.74
CA LEU A 266 17.86 11.99 -0.76
C LEU A 266 18.05 13.31 -0.01
N GLU A 267 17.18 14.30 -0.26
CA GLU A 267 17.16 15.55 0.47
C GLU A 267 16.99 15.36 1.99
N ALA A 268 17.77 16.10 2.76
CA ALA A 268 17.68 16.17 4.21
C ALA A 268 16.49 17.03 4.67
N GLY A 269 15.98 16.78 5.87
CA GLY A 269 14.86 17.52 6.47
C GLY A 269 13.50 17.20 5.86
N ARG A 270 13.42 16.23 4.94
CA ARG A 270 12.18 15.81 4.28
C ARG A 270 11.61 14.53 4.92
N THR A 271 10.33 14.32 4.67
CA THR A 271 9.61 13.12 5.08
C THR A 271 9.28 12.26 3.86
N TYR A 272 9.59 10.97 3.96
CA TYR A 272 9.43 9.98 2.89
C TYR A 272 8.51 8.85 3.32
N ARG A 273 7.91 8.18 2.34
CA ARG A 273 7.11 6.97 2.52
C ARG A 273 7.97 5.76 2.14
N LEU A 274 8.38 4.97 3.13
CA LEU A 274 9.15 3.75 2.93
C LEU A 274 8.21 2.56 2.75
N ARG A 275 8.34 1.86 1.63
CA ARG A 275 7.71 0.58 1.31
C ARG A 275 8.80 -0.47 1.08
N THR A 276 8.78 -1.53 1.86
CA THR A 276 9.75 -2.62 1.79
C THR A 276 9.01 -3.93 1.64
N ALA A 277 9.49 -4.83 0.79
CA ALA A 277 8.82 -6.09 0.50
C ALA A 277 9.81 -7.21 0.26
N LEU A 278 9.33 -8.45 0.41
CA LEU A 278 10.08 -9.66 0.06
C LEU A 278 9.25 -10.53 -0.89
N VAL A 279 9.82 -10.82 -2.05
CA VAL A 279 9.20 -11.69 -3.05
C VAL A 279 10.08 -12.91 -3.31
N GLY A 280 9.49 -14.10 -3.23
CA GLY A 280 10.13 -15.36 -3.55
C GLY A 280 10.02 -15.71 -5.03
N VAL A 281 11.11 -16.17 -5.64
CA VAL A 281 11.16 -16.69 -7.02
C VAL A 281 11.71 -18.12 -7.02
N GLY A 282 10.97 -19.03 -7.66
CA GLY A 282 11.30 -20.45 -7.63
C GLY A 282 10.99 -21.09 -6.27
N MET A 283 11.76 -22.12 -5.90
CA MET A 283 11.63 -22.78 -4.61
C MET A 283 12.43 -22.01 -3.54
N GLY A 284 12.12 -22.23 -2.25
CA GLY A 284 12.80 -21.53 -1.15
C GLY A 284 12.36 -20.07 -0.95
N GLY A 285 13.08 -19.35 -0.10
CA GLY A 285 12.60 -18.10 0.49
C GLY A 285 11.60 -18.40 1.60
N GLU A 286 11.95 -18.01 2.83
CA GLU A 286 11.11 -18.21 4.02
C GLU A 286 10.32 -16.93 4.31
N THR A 287 9.10 -17.10 4.81
CA THR A 287 8.36 -15.97 5.38
C THR A 287 9.19 -15.37 6.52
N PRO A 288 9.43 -14.04 6.52
CA PRO A 288 10.15 -13.39 7.60
C PRO A 288 9.54 -13.69 8.97
N GLN A 289 10.39 -13.81 9.99
CA GLN A 289 9.92 -13.88 11.37
C GLN A 289 9.46 -12.50 11.86
N PRO A 290 8.61 -12.44 12.92
CA PRO A 290 8.39 -11.20 13.65
C PRO A 290 9.72 -10.53 14.01
N ALA A 291 9.78 -9.22 13.86
CA ALA A 291 10.99 -8.44 14.15
C ALA A 291 10.73 -7.38 15.23
N TYR A 292 9.55 -6.74 15.20
CA TYR A 292 9.19 -5.73 16.18
C TYR A 292 7.67 -5.58 16.29
N VAL A 293 7.23 -4.80 17.27
CA VAL A 293 5.82 -4.44 17.46
C VAL A 293 5.66 -2.93 17.37
N THR A 294 4.52 -2.47 16.87
CA THR A 294 4.20 -1.05 16.83
C THR A 294 2.78 -0.75 17.29
N ASN A 295 2.53 0.49 17.71
CA ASN A 295 1.24 0.90 18.24
C ASN A 295 0.26 1.25 17.11
N VAL A 296 -0.94 0.71 17.16
CA VAL A 296 -2.06 1.11 16.30
C VAL A 296 -2.96 2.08 17.07
N THR A 297 -3.32 1.70 18.30
CA THR A 297 -3.89 2.64 19.26
C THR A 297 -2.82 3.63 19.70
N GLU A 298 -3.19 4.88 19.93
CA GLU A 298 -2.23 5.88 20.41
C GLU A 298 -1.72 5.54 21.82
N ARG A 299 -0.44 5.80 22.07
CA ARG A 299 0.21 5.46 23.33
C ARG A 299 -0.16 6.39 24.48
N ASN A 300 -0.60 7.61 24.22
CA ASN A 300 -0.94 8.60 25.26
C ASN A 300 -2.35 9.12 25.00
N THR A 301 -3.37 8.53 25.62
CA THR A 301 -4.75 8.89 25.30
C THR A 301 -5.70 8.58 26.46
N SER A 302 -6.80 9.33 26.52
CA SER A 302 -7.88 9.10 27.47
C SER A 302 -8.94 8.19 26.83
N LEU A 303 -9.16 7.02 27.45
CA LEU A 303 -9.95 5.92 26.93
C LEU A 303 -11.20 5.65 27.77
N ALA A 304 -12.30 5.23 27.13
CA ALA A 304 -13.41 4.65 27.86
C ALA A 304 -13.11 3.19 28.18
N ALA A 305 -13.67 2.71 29.30
CA ALA A 305 -13.69 1.28 29.56
C ALA A 305 -14.36 0.54 28.39
N GLY A 306 -13.74 -0.55 27.94
CA GLY A 306 -14.15 -1.31 26.76
C GLY A 306 -13.33 -1.00 25.50
N THR A 307 -12.54 0.10 25.46
CA THR A 307 -11.70 0.41 24.30
C THR A 307 -10.57 -0.64 24.12
N PRO A 308 -10.38 -1.24 22.93
CA PRO A 308 -9.21 -2.08 22.67
C PRO A 308 -7.91 -1.26 22.52
N LEU A 309 -6.87 -1.74 23.20
CA LEU A 309 -5.48 -1.35 22.97
C LEU A 309 -4.90 -2.30 21.92
N VAL A 310 -4.55 -1.75 20.75
CA VAL A 310 -4.14 -2.52 19.57
C VAL A 310 -2.69 -2.25 19.23
N VAL A 311 -1.97 -3.34 18.99
CA VAL A 311 -0.60 -3.35 18.49
C VAL A 311 -0.53 -4.15 17.19
N GLU A 312 0.40 -3.79 16.31
CA GLU A 312 0.68 -4.50 15.07
C GLU A 312 2.09 -5.11 15.15
N VAL A 313 2.18 -6.42 15.02
CA VAL A 313 3.45 -7.14 15.00
C VAL A 313 3.93 -7.18 13.56
N ARG A 314 5.15 -6.68 13.34
CA ARG A 314 5.73 -6.51 12.01
C ARG A 314 6.98 -7.34 11.84
N ASP A 315 7.23 -7.75 10.60
CA ASP A 315 8.47 -8.38 10.20
C ASP A 315 9.59 -7.35 9.91
N ARG A 316 10.78 -7.87 9.55
CA ARG A 316 11.94 -7.03 9.23
C ARG A 316 11.75 -6.13 8.00
N TYR A 317 10.80 -6.47 7.12
CA TYR A 317 10.42 -5.68 5.95
C TYR A 317 9.28 -4.72 6.27
N ASN A 318 9.03 -4.46 7.55
CA ASN A 318 8.13 -3.42 8.00
C ASN A 318 6.65 -3.68 7.65
N ASN A 319 6.31 -4.95 7.44
CA ASN A 319 4.96 -5.37 7.09
C ASN A 319 4.34 -6.20 8.22
N PRO A 320 3.02 -6.14 8.42
CA PRO A 320 2.32 -7.02 9.36
C PRO A 320 2.64 -8.49 9.10
N VAL A 321 2.87 -9.26 10.16
CA VAL A 321 3.10 -10.70 10.03
C VAL A 321 1.80 -11.44 9.79
N ASP A 322 1.79 -12.42 8.89
CA ASP A 322 0.69 -13.39 8.80
C ASP A 322 0.98 -14.57 9.75
N PRO A 323 0.28 -14.66 10.90
CA PRO A 323 0.55 -15.70 11.89
C PRO A 323 0.27 -17.11 11.37
N THR A 324 -0.55 -17.27 10.32
CA THR A 324 -0.92 -18.58 9.74
C THR A 324 0.24 -19.25 9.02
N THR A 325 1.31 -18.50 8.73
CA THR A 325 2.52 -19.00 8.08
C THR A 325 3.51 -19.64 9.07
N TYR A 326 3.30 -19.51 10.38
CA TYR A 326 4.20 -20.07 11.40
C TYR A 326 3.64 -21.37 12.00
N PRO A 327 4.52 -22.29 12.43
CA PRO A 327 4.10 -23.54 13.08
C PRO A 327 3.57 -23.33 14.51
N THR A 328 3.78 -22.16 15.11
CA THR A 328 3.37 -21.81 16.47
C THR A 328 2.79 -20.41 16.49
N ASP A 329 1.74 -20.21 17.28
CA ASP A 329 1.10 -18.91 17.45
C ASP A 329 2.10 -17.81 17.85
N VAL A 330 1.90 -16.63 17.29
CA VAL A 330 2.55 -15.40 17.76
C VAL A 330 1.64 -14.78 18.81
N THR A 331 2.15 -14.55 20.01
CA THR A 331 1.36 -14.10 21.15
C THR A 331 1.93 -12.85 21.80
N VAL A 332 1.02 -12.01 22.30
CA VAL A 332 1.31 -10.76 23.01
C VAL A 332 0.83 -10.87 24.45
N ASN A 333 1.69 -10.49 25.39
CA ASN A 333 1.43 -10.49 26.82
C ASN A 333 1.35 -9.07 27.37
N VAL A 334 0.52 -8.90 28.39
CA VAL A 334 0.51 -7.68 29.21
C VAL A 334 1.59 -7.84 30.28
N THR A 335 2.70 -7.10 30.18
CA THR A 335 3.80 -7.15 31.15
C THR A 335 3.59 -6.17 32.31
N GLU A 336 2.83 -5.10 32.09
CA GLU A 336 2.47 -4.06 33.05
C GLU A 336 1.00 -3.64 32.88
N GLY A 337 0.31 -3.22 33.95
CA GLY A 337 -1.08 -2.76 33.88
C GLY A 337 -2.13 -3.87 33.71
N ARG A 338 -1.86 -5.06 34.26
CA ARG A 338 -2.75 -6.25 34.16
C ARG A 338 -4.14 -6.07 34.76
N ASP A 339 -4.27 -5.14 35.69
CA ASP A 339 -5.51 -4.72 36.35
C ASP A 339 -6.31 -3.70 35.55
N LEU A 340 -5.71 -3.09 34.53
CA LEU A 340 -6.34 -2.12 33.63
C LEU A 340 -6.91 -2.77 32.35
N VAL A 341 -6.83 -4.09 32.22
CA VAL A 341 -7.25 -4.82 31.01
C VAL A 341 -8.00 -6.11 31.32
N ALA A 342 -8.91 -6.51 30.43
CA ALA A 342 -9.74 -7.70 30.60
C ALA A 342 -8.99 -9.02 30.34
N GLN A 343 -7.89 -8.96 29.57
CA GLN A 343 -7.07 -10.12 29.23
C GLN A 343 -5.58 -9.78 29.30
N ASN A 344 -4.80 -10.71 29.85
CA ASN A 344 -3.36 -10.55 30.05
C ASN A 344 -2.49 -11.15 28.93
N ARG A 345 -3.12 -11.85 27.99
CA ARG A 345 -2.48 -12.55 26.88
C ARG A 345 -3.45 -12.65 25.72
N THR A 346 -2.95 -12.47 24.51
CA THR A 346 -3.72 -12.57 23.28
C THR A 346 -2.86 -13.13 22.14
N THR A 347 -3.49 -13.65 21.09
CA THR A 347 -2.83 -14.12 19.87
C THR A 347 -2.88 -13.05 18.80
N VAL A 348 -1.81 -12.93 18.02
CA VAL A 348 -1.81 -12.12 16.80
C VAL A 348 -2.78 -12.73 15.79
N ARG A 349 -3.61 -11.90 15.15
CA ARG A 349 -4.61 -12.28 14.16
C ARG A 349 -4.02 -12.26 12.74
N ALA A 350 -4.81 -12.70 11.76
CA ALA A 350 -4.40 -12.82 10.35
C ALA A 350 -3.92 -11.49 9.72
N ASP A 351 -4.32 -10.36 10.28
CA ASP A 351 -3.91 -9.00 9.90
C ASP A 351 -2.58 -8.54 10.56
N GLY A 352 -1.93 -9.40 11.33
CA GLY A 352 -0.72 -9.09 12.08
C GLY A 352 -0.95 -8.27 13.35
N ARG A 353 -2.19 -8.05 13.77
CA ARG A 353 -2.53 -7.27 14.97
C ARG A 353 -2.93 -8.13 16.15
N ALA A 354 -2.69 -7.58 17.34
CA ALA A 354 -3.11 -8.14 18.62
C ALA A 354 -3.79 -7.04 19.43
N GLN A 355 -4.83 -7.41 20.20
CA GLN A 355 -5.50 -6.45 21.06
C GLN A 355 -5.84 -7.00 22.44
N VAL A 356 -5.83 -6.09 23.41
CA VAL A 356 -6.39 -6.28 24.75
C VAL A 356 -7.46 -5.24 25.04
N THR A 357 -8.47 -5.56 25.82
CA THR A 357 -9.57 -4.61 26.12
C THR A 357 -9.25 -3.88 27.42
N TYR A 358 -9.15 -2.55 27.37
CA TYR A 358 -8.97 -1.70 28.55
C TYR A 358 -10.25 -1.67 29.40
N THR A 359 -10.11 -1.69 30.73
CA THR A 359 -11.25 -1.86 31.67
C THR A 359 -11.53 -0.65 32.57
N GLY A 360 -10.82 0.47 32.38
CA GLY A 360 -10.91 1.66 33.25
C GLY A 360 -9.68 1.81 34.16
N GLY A 361 -9.60 2.94 34.88
CA GLY A 361 -8.45 3.31 35.72
C GLY A 361 -7.33 4.08 35.02
N GLU A 362 -6.37 4.59 35.76
CA GLU A 362 -5.23 5.34 35.21
C GLU A 362 -3.93 4.58 35.45
N GLY A 363 -3.04 4.56 34.45
CA GLY A 363 -1.71 3.98 34.57
C GLY A 363 -1.08 3.61 33.22
N THR A 364 -0.06 2.77 33.27
CA THR A 364 0.64 2.28 32.07
C THR A 364 0.28 0.82 31.82
N VAL A 365 -0.10 0.51 30.59
CA VAL A 365 -0.30 -0.86 30.08
C VAL A 365 0.82 -1.16 29.08
N THR A 366 1.62 -2.19 29.33
CA THR A 366 2.70 -2.59 28.41
C THR A 366 2.39 -3.93 27.76
N LEU A 367 2.39 -3.96 26.43
CA LEU A 367 2.14 -5.13 25.59
C LEU A 367 3.45 -5.61 24.95
N ALA A 368 3.86 -6.85 25.25
CA ALA A 368 5.11 -7.45 24.80
C ALA A 368 4.89 -8.69 23.94
N VAL A 369 5.58 -8.81 22.81
CA VAL A 369 5.54 -10.01 21.94
C VAL A 369 6.44 -11.10 22.53
N GLU A 370 5.89 -12.27 22.87
CA GLU A 370 6.61 -13.35 23.57
C GLU A 370 7.87 -13.86 22.84
N ARG A 371 7.89 -13.76 21.51
CA ARG A 371 8.97 -14.28 20.65
C ARG A 371 10.09 -13.27 20.42
N LEU A 372 9.94 -12.04 20.92
CA LEU A 372 10.88 -10.94 20.75
C LEU A 372 11.47 -10.53 22.11
N SER A 373 12.51 -9.72 22.06
CA SER A 373 13.18 -9.18 23.24
C SER A 373 13.80 -7.83 22.91
N GLY A 374 13.89 -6.93 23.88
CA GLY A 374 14.41 -5.57 23.66
C GLY A 374 13.28 -4.54 23.56
N PRO A 375 13.62 -3.24 23.45
CA PRO A 375 12.62 -2.18 23.36
C PRO A 375 11.66 -2.37 22.17
N GLU A 376 12.13 -2.89 21.04
CA GLU A 376 11.33 -3.16 19.85
C GLU A 376 10.28 -4.27 20.03
N SER A 377 10.28 -4.96 21.17
CA SER A 377 9.36 -6.05 21.50
C SER A 377 8.14 -5.62 22.32
N GLU A 378 8.11 -4.39 22.83
CA GLU A 378 7.11 -3.94 23.78
C GLU A 378 6.54 -2.55 23.47
N VAL A 379 5.21 -2.42 23.47
CA VAL A 379 4.53 -1.12 23.36
C VAL A 379 3.91 -0.74 24.69
N SER A 380 4.23 0.46 25.21
CA SER A 380 3.61 1.00 26.43
C SER A 380 2.56 2.07 26.13
N PHE A 381 1.37 1.89 26.68
CA PHE A 381 0.24 2.82 26.62
C PHE A 381 0.06 3.49 27.99
N ASN A 382 0.17 4.81 28.05
CA ASN A 382 -0.26 5.61 29.18
C ASN A 382 -1.73 5.96 28.98
N VAL A 383 -2.57 5.35 29.81
CA VAL A 383 -4.03 5.46 29.73
C VAL A 383 -4.57 6.23 30.93
N THR A 384 -5.48 7.14 30.67
CA THR A 384 -6.31 7.79 31.69
C THR A 384 -7.77 7.45 31.43
N GLU A 385 -8.51 7.17 32.51
CA GLU A 385 -9.93 6.86 32.37
C GLU A 385 -10.71 8.09 31.94
N ARG A 386 -11.51 7.94 30.89
CA ARG A 386 -12.47 8.95 30.49
C ARG A 386 -13.69 8.85 31.40
N THR A 387 -13.95 9.91 32.16
CA THR A 387 -15.24 10.07 32.85
C THR A 387 -16.18 10.87 31.96
N THR A 388 -17.46 10.51 31.92
CA THR A 388 -18.51 11.20 31.14
C THR A 388 -18.87 12.59 31.72
N SER A 389 -17.99 13.17 32.52
CA SER A 389 -18.20 14.42 33.24
C SER A 389 -16.89 15.20 33.32
N ASP A 390 -16.25 15.45 32.18
CA ASP A 390 -15.48 16.68 32.04
C ASP A 390 -16.50 17.83 31.91
N SER A 391 -17.08 18.17 33.05
CA SER A 391 -17.92 19.34 33.21
C SER A 391 -17.11 20.59 32.89
N ASP A 392 -17.77 21.46 32.14
CA ASP A 392 -17.41 22.79 31.63
C ASP A 392 -16.91 23.76 32.73
N ASP A 393 -15.79 23.44 33.40
CA ASP A 393 -15.18 24.34 34.37
C ASP A 393 -14.29 25.34 33.63
N SER A 394 -14.91 26.49 33.31
CA SER A 394 -14.39 27.66 32.60
C SER A 394 -13.09 28.31 33.13
N ASN A 395 -12.37 27.64 34.03
CA ASN A 395 -11.12 28.12 34.60
C ASN A 395 -9.95 27.13 34.42
N ASP A 396 -10.14 26.05 33.64
CA ASP A 396 -9.07 25.11 33.33
C ASP A 396 -8.18 25.64 32.19
N THR A 397 -6.91 25.87 32.50
CA THR A 397 -5.86 26.24 31.52
C THR A 397 -5.39 25.06 30.68
N THR A 398 -5.96 23.88 30.92
CA THR A 398 -5.62 22.62 30.28
C THR A 398 -6.45 22.48 29.00
N PRO A 399 -5.82 22.40 27.80
CA PRO A 399 -6.54 22.13 26.56
C PRO A 399 -7.47 20.91 26.70
N ASN A 400 -8.64 20.94 26.08
CA ASN A 400 -9.58 19.81 26.00
C ASN A 400 -9.81 19.43 24.53
N LEU A 401 -10.37 18.24 24.30
CA LEU A 401 -10.76 17.79 22.97
C LEU A 401 -12.00 16.90 23.11
N ARG A 402 -13.11 17.40 22.59
CA ARG A 402 -14.41 16.72 22.56
C ARG A 402 -14.70 16.26 21.14
N VAL A 403 -15.35 15.11 20.99
CA VAL A 403 -15.50 14.41 19.70
C VAL A 403 -16.90 13.81 19.55
N ARG A 404 -17.40 13.91 18.33
CA ARG A 404 -18.61 13.21 17.87
C ARG A 404 -18.35 12.60 16.49
N VAL A 405 -18.71 11.34 16.32
CA VAL A 405 -18.61 10.59 15.06
C VAL A 405 -20.01 10.22 14.58
N ASP A 406 -20.36 10.67 13.38
CA ASP A 406 -21.61 10.30 12.71
C ASP A 406 -21.30 9.31 11.58
N ASP A 407 -21.70 8.05 11.75
CA ASP A 407 -21.53 6.99 10.75
C ASP A 407 -22.70 7.02 9.75
N LEU A 408 -22.37 7.30 8.50
CA LEU A 408 -23.27 7.35 7.36
C LEU A 408 -22.89 6.29 6.32
N THR A 409 -22.24 5.20 6.73
CA THR A 409 -21.73 4.14 5.84
C THR A 409 -22.80 3.56 4.92
N ASN A 410 -22.45 3.36 3.65
CA ASN A 410 -23.29 2.62 2.72
C ASN A 410 -23.06 1.11 2.89
N THR A 411 -23.93 0.44 3.64
CA THR A 411 -23.81 -1.00 3.92
C THR A 411 -24.01 -1.87 2.68
N ASP A 412 -24.74 -1.40 1.66
CA ASP A 412 -25.02 -2.15 0.42
C ASP A 412 -23.79 -2.20 -0.51
N THR A 413 -23.11 -1.07 -0.68
CA THR A 413 -21.87 -1.03 -1.49
C THR A 413 -20.62 -1.31 -0.65
N GLY A 414 -20.76 -1.46 0.67
CA GLY A 414 -19.64 -1.58 1.61
C GLY A 414 -18.72 -0.35 1.61
N ALA A 415 -19.28 0.85 1.45
CA ALA A 415 -18.54 2.11 1.29
C ALA A 415 -18.68 3.01 2.54
N PRO A 416 -17.69 3.00 3.46
CA PRO A 416 -17.64 3.86 4.64
C PRO A 416 -17.82 5.34 4.35
N HIS A 417 -18.55 6.02 5.24
CA HIS A 417 -18.71 7.47 5.20
C HIS A 417 -18.90 8.01 6.62
N TYR A 418 -17.90 8.72 7.12
CA TYR A 418 -17.91 9.33 8.44
C TYR A 418 -17.94 10.85 8.35
N ILE A 419 -18.75 11.47 9.22
CA ILE A 419 -18.58 12.88 9.59
C ILE A 419 -18.06 12.90 11.03
N VAL A 420 -16.87 13.45 11.24
CA VAL A 420 -16.26 13.56 12.57
C VAL A 420 -16.22 15.02 12.96
N SER A 421 -17.02 15.39 13.95
CA SER A 421 -17.04 16.73 14.54
C SER A 421 -16.19 16.77 15.79
N TYR A 422 -15.52 17.90 16.02
CA TYR A 422 -14.65 18.08 17.16
C TYR A 422 -14.71 19.51 17.71
N ASP A 423 -14.37 19.63 18.99
CA ASP A 423 -14.26 20.88 19.72
C ASP A 423 -13.00 20.82 20.59
N ALA A 424 -11.96 21.54 20.18
CA ALA A 424 -10.69 21.64 20.88
C ALA A 424 -10.58 23.00 21.57
N SER A 425 -10.44 23.04 22.90
CA SER A 425 -10.30 24.33 23.58
C SER A 425 -8.96 24.99 23.28
N ASN A 426 -8.99 26.28 22.95
CA ASN A 426 -7.79 27.09 22.84
C ASN A 426 -7.42 27.77 24.16
N ALA A 427 -7.28 26.95 25.21
CA ALA A 427 -7.03 27.43 26.58
C ALA A 427 -5.74 28.27 26.71
N ASN A 428 -4.80 28.16 25.77
CA ASN A 428 -3.50 28.86 25.77
C ASN A 428 -3.32 29.85 24.61
N GLY A 429 -4.27 29.98 23.67
CA GLY A 429 -4.12 30.84 22.49
C GLY A 429 -3.16 30.30 21.42
N GLN A 430 -2.75 29.03 21.51
CA GLN A 430 -1.71 28.42 20.67
C GLN A 430 -2.22 27.29 19.77
N PHE A 431 -3.54 27.13 19.61
CA PHE A 431 -4.08 26.11 18.70
C PHE A 431 -3.48 26.21 17.29
N ASP A 432 -3.07 25.06 16.73
CA ASP A 432 -2.57 24.93 15.36
C ASP A 432 -3.57 24.19 14.46
N ARG A 433 -3.83 22.90 14.74
CA ARG A 433 -4.72 22.06 13.93
C ARG A 433 -5.25 20.85 14.70
N VAL A 434 -6.29 20.21 14.15
CA VAL A 434 -6.71 18.86 14.53
C VAL A 434 -6.45 17.90 13.38
N GLU A 435 -5.67 16.84 13.60
CA GLU A 435 -5.56 15.71 12.66
C GLU A 435 -6.52 14.60 13.07
N VAL A 436 -7.34 14.13 12.14
CA VAL A 436 -8.26 13.00 12.32
C VAL A 436 -7.81 11.85 11.45
N LYS A 437 -7.27 10.81 12.05
CA LYS A 437 -6.75 9.62 11.37
C LYS A 437 -7.77 8.48 11.45
N PHE A 438 -8.14 7.94 10.30
CA PHE A 438 -9.02 6.79 10.13
C PHE A 438 -8.16 5.57 9.76
N MET A 439 -8.19 4.53 10.59
CA MET A 439 -7.47 3.27 10.35
C MET A 439 -8.45 2.11 10.37
N SER A 440 -8.42 1.26 9.36
CA SER A 440 -9.13 -0.01 9.31
C SER A 440 -8.22 -1.13 8.83
N ASP A 441 -8.49 -2.36 9.27
CA ASP A 441 -7.72 -3.56 8.91
C ASP A 441 -8.03 -4.08 7.50
N SER A 442 -9.25 -3.82 7.03
CA SER A 442 -9.75 -4.31 5.74
C SER A 442 -10.56 -3.27 4.96
N GLY A 443 -10.60 -2.03 5.46
CA GLY A 443 -11.16 -0.87 4.81
C GLY A 443 -10.11 0.16 4.40
N GLY A 444 -10.51 1.11 3.56
CA GLY A 444 -9.64 2.23 3.20
C GLY A 444 -9.29 3.05 4.46
N SER A 445 -8.04 3.48 4.59
CA SER A 445 -7.53 4.30 5.69
C SER A 445 -7.07 5.68 5.17
N GLY A 446 -7.04 6.70 6.04
CA GLY A 446 -6.64 8.05 5.65
C GLY A 446 -6.51 9.01 6.83
N THR A 447 -6.09 10.24 6.55
CA THR A 447 -5.99 11.31 7.54
C THR A 447 -6.60 12.58 6.97
N GLU A 448 -7.50 13.20 7.72
CA GLU A 448 -8.08 14.50 7.44
C GLU A 448 -7.54 15.56 8.42
N ILE A 449 -7.50 16.82 7.98
CA ILE A 449 -6.95 17.93 8.78
C ILE A 449 -7.99 19.03 8.93
N GLY A 450 -8.33 19.33 10.19
CA GLY A 450 -9.08 20.50 10.59
C GLY A 450 -8.17 21.66 10.98
N GLN A 451 -8.42 22.85 10.43
CA GLN A 451 -7.59 24.06 10.60
C GLN A 451 -8.14 25.03 11.66
N SER A 452 -9.21 24.65 12.34
CA SER A 452 -9.93 25.48 13.31
C SER A 452 -10.15 24.69 14.58
N GLU A 453 -10.22 25.39 15.70
CA GLU A 453 -10.44 24.82 17.06
C GLU A 453 -11.68 23.96 17.12
N ARG A 454 -12.73 24.41 16.43
CA ARG A 454 -14.00 23.72 16.27
C ARG A 454 -14.25 23.48 14.79
N GLY A 455 -14.76 22.30 14.45
CA GLY A 455 -15.09 21.98 13.07
C GLY A 455 -15.45 20.52 12.87
N SER A 456 -15.50 20.12 11.60
CA SER A 456 -15.69 18.73 11.22
C SER A 456 -14.85 18.35 10.01
N VAL A 457 -14.58 17.06 9.90
CA VAL A 457 -13.97 16.43 8.72
C VAL A 457 -14.90 15.34 8.20
N GLU A 458 -14.82 15.07 6.91
CA GLU A 458 -15.61 14.02 6.24
C GLU A 458 -14.65 13.00 5.64
N PHE A 459 -14.85 11.72 5.92
CA PHE A 459 -14.03 10.64 5.40
C PHE A 459 -14.89 9.65 4.63
N GLN A 460 -14.52 9.35 3.39
CA GLN A 460 -15.26 8.45 2.51
C GLN A 460 -14.32 7.49 1.80
N THR A 461 -14.70 6.21 1.74
CA THR A 461 -13.98 5.19 0.97
C THR A 461 -14.96 4.38 0.13
N THR A 462 -14.44 3.67 -0.88
CA THR A 462 -15.26 2.83 -1.78
C THR A 462 -15.42 1.39 -1.30
N TYR A 463 -14.68 1.00 -0.25
CA TYR A 463 -14.68 -0.33 0.36
C TYR A 463 -14.36 -0.21 1.86
N GLY A 464 -14.70 -1.24 2.64
CA GLY A 464 -14.45 -1.29 4.09
C GLY A 464 -15.71 -1.27 4.97
N GLY A 465 -16.91 -1.42 4.42
CA GLY A 465 -18.13 -1.53 5.22
C GLY A 465 -18.14 -2.78 6.11
N ASN A 466 -18.78 -2.68 7.27
CA ASN A 466 -18.80 -3.69 8.35
C ASN A 466 -17.39 -4.08 8.85
N THR A 467 -16.49 -3.10 8.92
CA THR A 467 -15.14 -3.27 9.48
C THR A 467 -14.91 -2.23 10.56
N ASP A 468 -14.09 -2.55 11.56
CA ASP A 468 -13.74 -1.63 12.62
C ASP A 468 -12.84 -0.51 12.08
N TYR A 469 -13.21 0.72 12.40
CA TYR A 469 -12.44 1.93 12.18
C TYR A 469 -11.95 2.51 13.51
N TYR A 470 -10.65 2.69 13.61
CA TYR A 470 -9.99 3.42 14.70
C TYR A 470 -9.83 4.88 14.26
N ILE A 471 -10.68 5.75 14.80
CA ILE A 471 -10.76 7.18 14.47
C ILE A 471 -10.02 7.95 15.57
N THR A 472 -8.79 8.37 15.27
CA THR A 472 -7.90 9.04 16.21
C THR A 472 -7.76 10.52 15.88
N LEU A 473 -8.19 11.39 16.79
CA LEU A 473 -8.03 12.84 16.72
C LEU A 473 -6.82 13.28 17.55
N ARG A 474 -5.97 14.12 16.98
CA ARG A 474 -4.84 14.76 17.67
C ARG A 474 -4.94 16.27 17.52
N ALA A 475 -5.05 16.99 18.63
CA ALA A 475 -5.03 18.45 18.66
C ALA A 475 -3.59 18.94 18.89
N TYR A 476 -3.08 19.71 17.93
CA TYR A 476 -1.75 20.31 17.94
C TYR A 476 -1.82 21.76 18.42
N TYR A 477 -0.82 22.14 19.21
CA TYR A 477 -0.65 23.49 19.73
C TYR A 477 0.80 23.94 19.50
N GLU A 478 1.00 25.23 19.22
CA GLU A 478 2.32 25.81 19.09
C GLU A 478 3.08 25.76 20.42
N ASP A 479 4.34 25.37 20.39
CA ASP A 479 5.19 25.24 21.59
C ASP A 479 5.89 26.54 22.01
N GLY A 480 5.56 27.66 21.35
CA GLY A 480 6.18 28.98 21.57
C GLY A 480 7.60 29.14 21.01
N ASN A 481 8.20 28.09 20.44
CA ASN A 481 9.52 28.10 19.80
C ASN A 481 9.45 27.91 18.27
N GLY A 482 8.25 28.03 17.69
CA GLY A 482 7.99 27.82 16.27
C GLY A 482 7.79 26.35 15.88
N GLY A 483 7.64 25.44 16.85
CA GLY A 483 7.21 24.06 16.66
C GLY A 483 5.76 23.84 17.09
N THR A 484 5.23 22.65 16.83
CA THR A 484 3.91 22.21 17.31
C THR A 484 4.05 20.93 18.13
N THR A 485 3.27 20.82 19.19
CA THR A 485 3.18 19.65 20.06
C THR A 485 1.75 19.13 20.11
N VAL A 486 1.59 17.82 20.30
CA VAL A 486 0.26 17.23 20.53
C VAL A 486 -0.06 17.35 22.01
N GLU A 487 -1.06 18.16 22.35
CA GLU A 487 -1.52 18.25 23.73
C GLU A 487 -2.60 17.22 24.02
N ARG A 488 -3.53 16.98 23.08
CA ARG A 488 -4.68 16.08 23.32
C ARG A 488 -4.87 15.07 22.21
N ILE A 489 -5.21 13.85 22.63
CA ILE A 489 -5.47 12.72 21.77
C ILE A 489 -6.76 12.03 22.20
N ARG A 490 -7.68 11.84 21.25
CA ARG A 490 -8.93 11.08 21.43
C ARG A 490 -9.01 9.99 20.37
N THR A 491 -9.34 8.76 20.78
CA THR A 491 -9.64 7.67 19.85
C THR A 491 -11.05 7.18 20.08
N VAL A 492 -11.84 7.15 19.00
CA VAL A 492 -13.18 6.55 18.91
C VAL A 492 -13.09 5.34 17.99
N ILE A 493 -13.74 4.25 18.37
CA ILE A 493 -13.81 3.05 17.54
C ILE A 493 -15.25 2.83 17.14
N ASP A 494 -15.43 2.58 15.86
CA ASP A 494 -16.74 2.40 15.25
C ASP A 494 -16.68 1.32 14.17
N GLU A 495 -17.68 0.45 14.11
CA GLU A 495 -17.84 -0.49 12.99
C GLU A 495 -18.60 0.24 11.89
N ALA A 496 -18.08 0.28 10.66
CA ALA A 496 -18.69 1.00 9.54
C ALA A 496 -20.00 0.32 9.05
N ASP A 497 -21.06 0.38 9.85
CA ASP A 497 -22.31 -0.37 9.72
C ASP A 497 -23.58 0.54 9.74
N ALA A 498 -23.35 1.85 9.58
CA ALA A 498 -24.32 2.94 9.68
C ALA A 498 -24.87 3.18 11.09
N ARG A 499 -24.17 2.75 12.15
CA ARG A 499 -24.52 3.05 13.54
C ARG A 499 -23.48 3.99 14.11
N ASN A 500 -23.96 5.02 14.81
CA ASN A 500 -23.04 5.91 15.51
C ASN A 500 -22.42 5.17 16.70
N PRO A 501 -21.15 5.45 17.07
CA PRO A 501 -20.56 4.88 18.25
C PRO A 501 -21.26 5.41 19.51
N SER A 502 -21.24 4.63 20.59
CA SER A 502 -21.89 4.98 21.86
C SER A 502 -21.26 6.19 22.56
N ASP A 503 -20.03 6.54 22.19
CA ASP A 503 -19.18 7.49 22.87
C ASP A 503 -19.31 8.93 22.33
N ASN A 504 -20.34 9.22 21.54
CA ASN A 504 -20.56 10.55 20.98
C ASN A 504 -20.83 11.61 22.06
N GLU A 505 -20.06 12.68 22.05
CA GLU A 505 -20.23 13.82 22.94
C GLU A 505 -21.21 14.86 22.36
N ASP A 506 -21.84 15.62 23.26
CA ASP A 506 -22.73 16.74 22.91
C ASP A 506 -21.93 18.02 22.64
N LEU A 507 -21.60 18.28 21.39
CA LEU A 507 -20.80 19.47 21.01
C LEU A 507 -21.62 20.77 20.94
N SER A 508 -22.87 20.78 21.43
CA SER A 508 -23.67 22.00 21.45
C SER A 508 -23.15 23.03 22.46
N GLU A 509 -23.26 24.30 22.09
CA GLU A 509 -23.00 25.47 22.90
C GLU A 509 -24.29 26.25 23.15
N SER A 510 -24.24 27.24 24.06
CA SER A 510 -25.38 28.11 24.37
C SER A 510 -25.99 28.81 23.14
N GLY A 511 -25.19 29.08 22.10
CA GLY A 511 -25.60 29.69 20.84
C GLY A 511 -25.88 28.69 19.71
N SER A 512 -25.76 27.39 19.93
CA SER A 512 -25.89 26.40 18.86
C SER A 512 -27.31 26.35 18.28
N PRO A 513 -27.43 26.14 16.95
CA PRO A 513 -28.70 25.99 16.27
C PRO A 513 -29.39 24.71 16.73
N SER A 514 -30.72 24.72 16.68
CA SER A 514 -31.51 23.55 17.08
C SER A 514 -32.79 23.41 16.26
N LEU A 515 -33.33 22.21 16.15
CA LEU A 515 -34.58 21.96 15.45
C LEU A 515 -35.76 22.52 16.24
N ALA A 516 -36.34 23.62 15.76
CA ALA A 516 -37.57 24.19 16.31
C ALA A 516 -38.77 23.29 16.01
N SER A 517 -38.78 22.65 14.83
CA SER A 517 -39.75 21.62 14.48
C SER A 517 -39.16 20.65 13.46
N TRP A 518 -39.58 19.39 13.52
CA TRP A 518 -39.20 18.38 12.53
C TRP A 518 -40.21 17.23 12.46
N SER A 519 -40.26 16.56 11.31
CA SER A 519 -40.99 15.31 11.10
C SER A 519 -40.35 14.53 9.96
N ILE A 520 -40.32 13.21 10.12
CA ILE A 520 -39.90 12.25 9.10
C ILE A 520 -41.07 11.31 8.86
N GLU A 521 -41.60 11.28 7.64
CA GLU A 521 -42.69 10.37 7.26
C GLU A 521 -42.19 9.33 6.27
N ASP A 522 -42.35 8.05 6.60
CA ASP A 522 -42.23 6.99 5.62
C ASP A 522 -43.41 7.04 4.65
N ARG A 523 -43.11 7.13 3.35
CA ARG A 523 -44.05 7.10 2.24
C ARG A 523 -43.58 6.09 1.18
N THR A 524 -42.79 5.11 1.62
CA THR A 524 -42.27 4.05 0.79
C THR A 524 -43.41 3.29 0.12
N ASN A 525 -43.21 2.95 -1.15
CA ASN A 525 -44.12 2.12 -1.92
C ASN A 525 -43.34 1.18 -2.84
N ASN A 526 -43.19 1.52 -4.12
CA ASN A 526 -42.32 0.84 -5.06
C ASN A 526 -40.86 1.28 -4.91
N ASN A 527 -40.62 2.47 -4.34
CA ASN A 527 -39.30 3.02 -4.04
C ASN A 527 -39.28 3.47 -2.58
N VAL A 528 -38.12 3.36 -1.93
CA VAL A 528 -37.91 3.90 -0.59
C VAL A 528 -38.05 5.41 -0.64
N ARG A 529 -38.91 5.98 0.21
CA ARG A 529 -39.24 7.40 0.12
C ARG A 529 -39.66 7.99 1.46
N TYR A 530 -38.76 8.76 2.05
CA TYR A 530 -38.99 9.52 3.26
C TYR A 530 -39.26 10.99 2.96
N ARG A 531 -40.29 11.56 3.59
CA ARG A 531 -40.54 12.99 3.56
C ARG A 531 -39.95 13.63 4.81
N PHE A 532 -39.02 14.53 4.60
CA PHE A 532 -38.47 15.39 5.66
C PHE A 532 -39.24 16.70 5.64
N GLN A 533 -39.65 17.16 6.82
CA GLN A 533 -40.09 18.52 7.04
C GLN A 533 -39.45 19.02 8.32
N TYR A 534 -38.75 20.15 8.25
CA TYR A 534 -37.98 20.66 9.38
C TYR A 534 -37.79 22.17 9.29
N ASP A 535 -37.57 22.78 10.45
CA ASP A 535 -37.26 24.19 10.63
C ASP A 535 -36.25 24.34 11.78
N VAL A 536 -35.12 24.99 11.50
CA VAL A 536 -34.03 25.20 12.46
C VAL A 536 -34.12 26.60 13.06
N ASP A 537 -34.14 26.69 14.38
CA ASP A 537 -33.80 27.93 15.10
C ASP A 537 -32.28 28.13 14.98
N THR A 538 -31.89 29.03 14.09
CA THR A 538 -30.47 29.21 13.72
C THR A 538 -29.64 29.83 14.82
N ARG A 539 -30.27 30.61 15.72
CA ARG A 539 -29.61 31.41 16.77
C ARG A 539 -28.40 32.25 16.28
N GLY A 540 -28.33 32.54 14.98
CA GLY A 540 -27.21 33.23 14.34
C GLY A 540 -25.94 32.39 14.13
N ASN A 541 -25.93 31.11 14.51
CA ASN A 541 -24.78 30.20 14.45
C ASN A 541 -25.10 28.96 13.59
N PHE A 542 -25.62 29.13 12.38
CA PHE A 542 -26.06 28.00 11.54
C PHE A 542 -25.29 27.94 10.23
N ARG A 543 -24.91 26.72 9.81
CA ARG A 543 -24.33 26.49 8.48
C ARG A 543 -25.29 25.72 7.58
N ASN A 544 -25.66 24.49 7.95
CA ASN A 544 -26.42 23.62 7.08
C ASN A 544 -27.11 22.46 7.83
N VAL A 545 -27.93 21.69 7.11
CA VAL A 545 -28.58 20.47 7.62
C VAL A 545 -28.25 19.30 6.70
N TYR A 546 -27.82 18.17 7.25
CA TYR A 546 -27.72 16.91 6.52
C TYR A 546 -28.99 16.07 6.72
N LEU A 547 -29.55 15.58 5.62
CA LEU A 547 -30.65 14.62 5.63
C LEU A 547 -30.14 13.28 5.12
N GLY A 548 -30.19 12.25 5.97
CA GLY A 548 -29.73 10.90 5.66
C GLY A 548 -30.88 9.89 5.59
N VAL A 549 -30.89 9.05 4.55
CA VAL A 549 -31.64 7.80 4.46
C VAL A 549 -30.64 6.71 4.12
N ILE A 550 -30.23 5.92 5.10
CA ILE A 550 -29.10 5.00 5.01
C ILE A 550 -29.56 3.59 5.39
N SER A 551 -29.47 2.64 4.45
CA SER A 551 -29.78 1.24 4.73
C SER A 551 -28.81 0.65 5.75
N ARG A 552 -29.33 -0.16 6.69
CA ARG A 552 -28.54 -0.90 7.69
C ARG A 552 -28.35 -2.37 7.35
N ASP A 553 -29.20 -2.93 6.49
CA ASP A 553 -29.23 -4.37 6.23
C ASP A 553 -28.47 -4.78 4.95
N GLY A 554 -27.66 -3.88 4.37
CA GLY A 554 -26.90 -4.15 3.14
C GLY A 554 -27.73 -4.48 1.89
N ASN A 555 -29.05 -4.26 1.91
CA ASN A 555 -29.98 -4.61 0.82
C ASN A 555 -30.81 -3.41 0.34
N GLY A 556 -30.34 -2.19 0.65
CA GLY A 556 -31.02 -0.94 0.33
C GLY A 556 -30.04 0.17 0.04
N GLY A 557 -30.48 1.18 -0.71
CA GLY A 557 -29.60 2.29 -1.08
C GLY A 557 -29.27 3.23 0.08
N LYS A 558 -28.39 4.20 -0.18
CA LYS A 558 -28.07 5.32 0.69
C LYS A 558 -28.35 6.64 -0.03
N THR A 559 -28.82 7.64 0.69
CA THR A 559 -28.85 9.03 0.25
C THR A 559 -28.52 9.95 1.41
N VAL A 560 -27.58 10.85 1.20
CA VAL A 560 -27.25 11.93 2.14
C VAL A 560 -27.21 13.22 1.34
N GLU A 561 -28.01 14.21 1.72
CA GLU A 561 -28.07 15.51 1.06
C GLU A 561 -27.86 16.62 2.08
N ASN A 562 -27.13 17.66 1.65
CA ASN A 562 -26.95 18.86 2.43
C ASN A 562 -27.93 19.96 1.99
N THR A 563 -28.60 20.62 2.93
CA THR A 563 -29.73 21.53 2.67
C THR A 563 -29.76 22.74 3.61
N THR A 564 -30.69 23.66 3.36
CA THR A 564 -30.86 24.95 4.06
C THR A 564 -31.57 24.82 5.41
N GLN A 565 -31.67 25.94 6.14
CA GLN A 565 -32.26 26.05 7.49
C GLN A 565 -33.66 25.45 7.67
N SER A 566 -34.47 25.40 6.61
CA SER A 566 -35.78 24.78 6.63
C SER A 566 -36.12 24.20 5.28
N GLY A 567 -37.01 23.21 5.28
CA GLY A 567 -37.33 22.50 4.06
C GLY A 567 -38.47 21.52 4.22
N ARG A 568 -39.10 21.21 3.08
CA ARG A 568 -39.97 20.05 2.91
C ARG A 568 -39.52 19.30 1.67
N THR A 569 -38.72 18.25 1.87
CA THR A 569 -38.06 17.52 0.79
C THR A 569 -38.24 16.02 0.91
N TRP A 570 -37.88 15.30 -0.14
CA TRP A 570 -37.97 13.86 -0.24
C TRP A 570 -36.58 13.27 -0.39
N GLN A 571 -36.25 12.28 0.42
CA GLN A 571 -35.05 11.46 0.25
C GLN A 571 -35.43 9.99 0.17
N GLY A 572 -34.56 9.16 -0.38
CA GLY A 572 -34.73 7.73 -0.43
C GLY A 572 -34.03 7.11 -1.62
N SER A 573 -34.39 5.87 -1.91
CA SER A 573 -33.70 5.05 -2.92
C SER A 573 -34.71 4.41 -3.87
N THR A 574 -34.27 4.11 -5.09
CA THR A 574 -35.07 3.38 -6.08
C THR A 574 -35.19 1.88 -5.78
N TYR A 575 -34.56 1.40 -4.71
CA TYR A 575 -34.58 0.02 -4.25
C TYR A 575 -34.39 -0.04 -2.73
N GLY A 576 -34.60 -1.21 -2.13
CA GLY A 576 -34.50 -1.42 -0.67
C GLY A 576 -35.82 -1.32 0.08
N VAL A 577 -36.96 -1.43 -0.61
CA VAL A 577 -38.28 -1.50 0.05
C VAL A 577 -38.30 -2.67 1.05
N ASN A 578 -38.85 -2.43 2.24
CA ASN A 578 -38.86 -3.29 3.42
C ASN A 578 -37.51 -3.54 4.10
N ALA A 579 -36.40 -2.92 3.67
CA ALA A 579 -35.15 -2.94 4.43
C ALA A 579 -35.22 -1.98 5.63
N GLU A 580 -34.38 -2.19 6.64
CA GLU A 580 -34.23 -1.26 7.75
C GLU A 580 -33.31 -0.09 7.39
N TYR A 581 -33.74 1.13 7.70
CA TYR A 581 -33.05 2.38 7.42
C TYR A 581 -32.79 3.17 8.70
N LYS A 582 -31.57 3.71 8.81
CA LYS A 582 -31.28 4.89 9.61
C LYS A 582 -31.72 6.12 8.83
N VAL A 583 -32.69 6.85 9.39
CA VAL A 583 -33.21 8.09 8.82
C VAL A 583 -32.86 9.23 9.77
N THR A 584 -31.99 10.14 9.35
CA THR A 584 -31.38 11.13 10.26
C THR A 584 -31.43 12.56 9.72
N ILE A 585 -31.51 13.52 10.64
CA ILE A 585 -31.36 14.96 10.43
C ILE A 585 -30.20 15.40 11.32
N LEU A 586 -29.10 15.86 10.72
CA LEU A 586 -27.96 16.44 11.44
C LEU A 586 -27.96 17.94 11.22
N VAL A 587 -27.92 18.72 12.29
CA VAL A 587 -27.80 20.19 12.23
C VAL A 587 -26.37 20.59 12.53
N THR A 588 -25.79 21.43 11.68
CA THR A 588 -24.46 21.98 11.91
C THR A 588 -24.47 23.46 12.26
N ASP A 589 -23.56 23.83 13.15
CA ASP A 589 -23.29 25.23 13.47
C ASP A 589 -22.42 25.92 12.41
N ALA A 590 -22.12 27.21 12.57
CA ALA A 590 -21.34 27.98 11.59
C ALA A 590 -19.92 27.41 11.35
N ASP A 591 -19.34 26.76 12.35
CA ASP A 591 -18.03 26.10 12.26
C ASP A 591 -18.12 24.75 11.52
N GLY A 592 -19.34 24.24 11.31
CA GLY A 592 -19.61 22.96 10.66
C GLY A 592 -19.64 21.77 11.62
N VAL A 593 -19.65 22.02 12.92
CA VAL A 593 -19.79 20.99 13.97
C VAL A 593 -21.22 20.48 13.97
N VAL A 594 -21.43 19.16 14.02
CA VAL A 594 -22.74 18.57 14.27
C VAL A 594 -23.12 18.78 15.73
N VAL A 595 -24.14 19.62 15.96
CA VAL A 595 -24.58 20.04 17.30
C VAL A 595 -25.92 19.44 17.71
N GLU A 596 -26.70 18.93 16.76
CA GLU A 596 -27.93 18.21 17.06
C GLU A 596 -28.17 17.11 16.03
N GLU A 597 -28.65 15.95 16.50
CA GLU A 597 -29.16 14.86 15.68
C GLU A 597 -30.61 14.54 16.04
N LYS A 598 -31.42 14.27 15.01
CA LYS A 598 -32.67 13.51 15.14
C LYS A 598 -32.61 12.30 14.23
N MET A 599 -32.66 11.12 14.83
CA MET A 599 -32.59 9.84 14.15
C MET A 599 -33.86 9.03 14.40
N ARG A 600 -34.30 8.30 13.38
CA ARG A 600 -35.28 7.21 13.49
C ARG A 600 -34.72 5.99 12.78
N ILE A 601 -34.86 4.83 13.42
CA ILE A 601 -34.70 3.53 12.73
C ILE A 601 -36.08 3.11 12.25
N ASP A 602 -36.18 2.80 10.96
CA ASP A 602 -37.46 2.51 10.34
C ASP A 602 -37.35 1.44 9.25
N ARG A 603 -38.35 0.56 9.17
CA ARG A 603 -38.47 -0.35 8.04
C ARG A 603 -39.19 0.41 6.93
N ALA A 604 -38.58 0.50 5.75
CA ALA A 604 -39.14 1.23 4.62
C ALA A 604 -40.32 0.47 3.97
N ASP A 605 -41.46 0.40 4.64
CA ASP A 605 -42.67 -0.33 4.24
C ASP A 605 -43.87 0.59 3.95
N GLY A 606 -43.72 1.89 4.20
CA GLY A 606 -44.74 2.91 3.99
C GLY A 606 -45.66 3.11 5.19
N ASP A 607 -45.42 2.43 6.32
CA ASP A 607 -46.20 2.63 7.54
C ASP A 607 -45.73 3.88 8.29
N ALA A 608 -46.65 4.85 8.40
CA ALA A 608 -46.43 6.08 9.15
C ALA A 608 -46.28 5.88 10.68
N ASN A 609 -46.39 4.64 11.18
CA ASN A 609 -46.58 4.28 12.58
C ASN A 609 -45.38 3.55 13.23
N GLY A 610 -44.20 3.52 12.62
CA GLY A 610 -43.00 3.11 13.35
C GLY A 610 -42.83 4.01 14.58
N ASP A 611 -42.76 3.39 15.77
CA ASP A 611 -42.68 4.09 17.05
C ASP A 611 -41.60 5.19 16.98
N PRO A 612 -41.88 6.42 17.42
CA PRO A 612 -40.80 7.35 17.73
C PRO A 612 -39.94 6.73 18.85
N PRO A 613 -38.62 6.96 18.86
CA PRO A 613 -37.76 6.50 19.94
C PRO A 613 -38.23 6.99 21.32
#